data_AF-A0A7S4JNA5-F1
#
_entry.id   AF-A0A7S4JNA5-F1
#
_cell.length_a   1.000
_cell.length_b   1.000
_cell.length_c   1.000
_cell.angle_alpha   90.00
_cell.angle_beta   90.00
_cell.angle_gamma   90.00
#
_symmetry.space_group_name_H-M   'P 1'
#
loop_
_entity.id
_entity.type
_entity.pdbx_description
1 polymer ?
#
loop_
_entity_poly.entity_id
_entity_poly.type
_entity_poly.pdbx_seq_one_letter_code
_entity_poly.pdbx_strand_id
1 'polypeptide(L)'
;MVKLDVIHRRCLPLLLISALTTPDSVAYFPIPSRISVAAEPSAFLPKSIPRHRTNDATILRSTTVDDETASATKKGMTGLVFRGSTAYTTEEVPRRSSSGKSVEDFFAVDENRNILLTGSGNVIEPMGADGATRDLMDRWTREAERLGSAPPGDGDAAVRVTTTGIQFPGLKVLSVATIGPRLVSSGEGAGEGGESPDPEYEFTLVSDEIQVEGPRPLRWIFRRLTEGGRTKDGKLKADEQTTHSLTRVRIKPADGEANGVVFTATAYLEIDVKFPSVLLKILPTSKEKTEEQGSASIQKVVEKDLGPSMEKFRDAYLTFLES
;
A
#
# COMPACT_ATOMS: atom_id res chain seq x y z
N MET A 1 39.35 34.66 1.16
CA MET A 1 39.39 33.61 2.21
C MET A 1 38.42 34.03 3.31
N VAL A 2 37.15 33.62 3.22
CA VAL A 2 36.10 34.01 4.17
C VAL A 2 35.67 32.76 4.92
N LYS A 3 35.89 32.74 6.24
CA LYS A 3 35.32 31.74 7.15
C LYS A 3 33.83 32.08 7.31
N LEU A 4 32.96 31.24 6.75
CA LEU A 4 31.55 31.20 7.13
C LEU A 4 31.37 30.14 8.22
N ASP A 5 31.42 30.58 9.48
CA ASP A 5 30.74 29.92 10.58
C ASP A 5 29.27 30.37 10.53
N VAL A 6 28.38 29.49 10.07
CA VAL A 6 26.92 29.71 10.14
C VAL A 6 26.22 28.43 10.61
N ILE A 7 25.88 28.47 11.90
CA ILE A 7 24.75 27.87 12.60
C ILE A 7 23.77 27.11 11.67
N HIS A 8 23.90 25.77 11.61
CA HIS A 8 22.90 24.91 10.98
C HIS A 8 21.80 24.51 11.97
N ARG A 9 20.69 25.26 11.97
CA ARG A 9 19.42 24.84 12.56
C ARG A 9 18.65 23.94 11.56
N ARG A 10 18.67 22.64 11.86
CA ARG A 10 17.56 21.67 11.80
C ARG A 10 16.54 21.83 10.66
N CYS A 11 16.76 21.11 9.57
CA CYS A 11 15.69 20.66 8.68
C CYS A 11 15.29 19.23 9.11
N LEU A 12 14.12 19.11 9.72
CA LEU A 12 13.43 17.84 9.97
C LEU A 12 13.10 17.15 8.61
N PRO A 13 13.05 15.82 8.52
CA PRO A 13 12.86 15.13 7.26
C PRO A 13 11.40 15.24 6.79
N LEU A 14 11.23 15.86 5.63
CA LEU A 14 9.98 16.09 4.89
C LEU A 14 9.15 14.83 4.56
N LEU A 15 9.63 13.62 4.89
CA LEU A 15 8.93 12.37 4.61
C LEU A 15 7.68 12.16 5.47
N LEU A 16 7.60 12.76 6.67
CA LEU A 16 6.40 12.71 7.51
C LEU A 16 5.33 13.75 7.11
N ILE A 17 5.69 14.77 6.34
CA ILE A 17 4.74 15.81 5.88
C ILE A 17 3.93 15.31 4.67
N SER A 18 4.49 14.42 3.85
CA SER A 18 3.78 13.91 2.67
C SER A 18 2.62 12.97 3.01
N ALA A 19 2.63 12.32 4.18
CA ALA A 19 1.49 11.55 4.70
C ALA A 19 0.45 12.44 5.40
N LEU A 20 0.70 13.75 5.53
CA LEU A 20 -0.18 14.74 6.20
C LEU A 20 -0.72 15.81 5.25
N THR A 21 -0.36 15.79 3.97
CA THR A 21 -0.86 16.75 2.97
C THR A 21 -1.65 16.04 1.89
N THR A 22 -2.87 15.61 2.22
CA THR A 22 -3.94 15.58 1.20
C THR A 22 -4.34 17.04 0.92
N PRO A 23 -4.39 17.48 -0.35
CA PRO A 23 -4.57 18.89 -0.72
C PRO A 23 -6.00 19.45 -0.53
N ASP A 24 -6.97 18.69 -0.01
CA ASP A 24 -8.38 19.12 0.04
C ASP A 24 -8.83 19.80 1.34
N SER A 25 -7.91 20.41 2.10
CA SER A 25 -8.28 21.26 3.24
C SER A 25 -8.09 22.74 2.91
N VAL A 26 -8.98 23.26 2.05
CA VAL A 26 -9.23 24.70 1.97
C VAL A 26 -9.91 25.10 3.28
N ALA A 27 -9.12 25.61 4.23
CA ALA A 27 -9.65 26.26 5.42
C ALA A 27 -10.33 27.58 5.00
N TYR A 28 -11.64 27.52 4.76
CA TYR A 28 -12.48 28.69 4.57
C TYR A 28 -12.74 29.30 5.95
N PHE A 29 -12.20 30.50 6.20
CA PHE A 29 -12.55 31.32 7.35
C PHE A 29 -13.86 32.07 7.06
N PRO A 30 -14.94 31.91 7.85
CA PRO A 30 -16.08 32.81 7.75
C PRO A 30 -15.89 34.01 8.70
N ILE A 31 -15.92 35.21 8.12
CA ILE A 31 -16.19 36.48 8.82
C ILE A 31 -17.68 36.49 9.22
N PRO A 32 -18.06 37.04 10.38
CA PRO A 32 -19.43 36.98 10.86
C PRO A 32 -20.29 38.08 10.22
N SER A 33 -21.44 37.71 9.67
CA SER A 33 -22.55 38.63 9.46
C SER A 33 -23.88 37.93 9.73
N ARG A 34 -24.64 38.53 10.65
CA ARG A 34 -26.06 38.25 10.91
C ARG A 34 -26.89 38.69 9.71
N ILE A 35 -27.94 37.94 9.38
CA ILE A 35 -29.33 38.40 9.17
C ILE A 35 -30.25 37.17 9.26
N SER A 36 -31.38 37.35 9.94
CA SER A 36 -32.44 36.38 10.18
C SER A 36 -33.46 36.39 9.04
N VAL A 37 -34.23 35.29 8.84
CA VAL A 37 -35.71 35.24 8.78
C VAL A 37 -36.25 33.92 8.16
N ALA A 38 -37.21 33.32 8.88
CA ALA A 38 -38.37 32.47 8.52
C ALA A 38 -38.25 31.01 7.98
N ALA A 39 -38.59 30.08 8.88
CA ALA A 39 -39.67 29.05 8.83
C ALA A 39 -40.03 28.26 7.55
N GLU A 40 -39.76 26.94 7.59
CA GLU A 40 -40.56 25.71 7.27
C GLU A 40 -41.54 25.61 6.07
N PRO A 41 -41.96 24.39 5.58
CA PRO A 41 -41.56 23.00 5.94
C PRO A 41 -41.40 21.96 4.77
N SER A 42 -40.96 20.75 5.14
CA SER A 42 -41.42 19.42 4.64
C SER A 42 -41.09 18.92 3.20
N ALA A 43 -40.21 17.92 3.10
CA ALA A 43 -40.53 16.51 2.74
C ALA A 43 -39.44 15.78 1.90
N PHE A 44 -39.30 14.47 2.18
CA PHE A 44 -38.62 13.40 1.43
C PHE A 44 -37.09 13.30 1.47
N LEU A 45 -36.60 12.46 2.38
CA LEU A 45 -35.32 11.75 2.28
C LEU A 45 -35.59 10.27 1.98
N PRO A 46 -34.88 9.63 1.03
CA PRO A 46 -34.81 8.18 0.94
C PRO A 46 -33.84 7.61 2.00
N LYS A 47 -34.19 6.42 2.50
CA LYS A 47 -33.45 5.66 3.51
C LYS A 47 -32.03 5.35 3.04
N SER A 48 -31.04 5.74 3.84
CA SER A 48 -29.65 5.31 3.71
C SER A 48 -29.53 3.81 3.96
N ILE A 49 -28.89 3.11 3.03
CA ILE A 49 -28.46 1.71 3.17
C ILE A 49 -27.32 1.67 4.21
N PRO A 50 -27.38 0.82 5.25
CA PRO A 50 -26.30 0.70 6.21
C PRO A 50 -25.09 0.03 5.56
N ARG A 51 -23.98 0.76 5.45
CA ARG A 51 -22.66 0.17 5.19
C ARG A 51 -22.28 -0.67 6.40
N HIS A 52 -22.46 -1.99 6.30
CA HIS A 52 -22.04 -2.93 7.34
C HIS A 52 -20.50 -3.02 7.31
N ARG A 53 -19.84 -2.27 8.18
CA ARG A 53 -18.40 -2.39 8.43
C ARG A 53 -18.21 -3.59 9.37
N THR A 54 -18.04 -4.78 8.82
CA THR A 54 -17.66 -5.96 9.59
C THR A 54 -16.17 -5.85 9.92
N ASN A 55 -15.85 -5.62 11.19
CA ASN A 55 -14.47 -5.64 11.68
C ASN A 55 -13.96 -7.08 11.87
N ASP A 56 -14.25 -7.98 10.93
CA ASP A 56 -13.63 -9.31 10.87
C ASP A 56 -12.28 -9.23 10.17
N ALA A 57 -11.43 -8.34 10.70
CA ALA A 57 -10.00 -8.50 10.52
C ALA A 57 -9.61 -9.70 11.38
N THR A 58 -9.59 -10.91 10.79
CA THR A 58 -8.64 -11.92 11.24
C THR A 58 -7.27 -11.27 11.05
N ILE A 59 -6.84 -10.55 12.09
CA ILE A 59 -5.54 -9.92 12.18
C ILE A 59 -4.58 -11.00 11.77
N LEU A 60 -3.86 -10.79 10.66
CA LEU A 60 -2.58 -11.44 10.42
C LEU A 60 -1.87 -11.31 11.75
N ARG A 61 -1.86 -12.41 12.53
CA ARG A 61 -1.00 -12.53 13.69
C ARG A 61 0.39 -12.52 13.07
N SER A 62 0.88 -11.32 12.79
CA SER A 62 2.27 -10.99 12.98
C SER A 62 2.52 -11.55 14.36
N THR A 63 3.12 -12.74 14.39
CA THR A 63 3.75 -13.24 15.59
C THR A 63 4.59 -12.05 16.03
N THR A 64 4.17 -11.38 17.09
CA THR A 64 5.07 -10.68 17.98
C THR A 64 5.97 -11.78 18.53
N VAL A 65 6.83 -12.31 17.68
CA VAL A 65 8.15 -12.70 18.10
C VAL A 65 8.64 -11.41 18.72
N ASP A 66 8.82 -11.42 20.04
CA ASP A 66 9.62 -10.42 20.71
C ASP A 66 11.01 -10.52 20.06
N ASP A 67 11.13 -9.87 18.92
CA ASP A 67 12.25 -9.99 18.03
C ASP A 67 13.30 -9.03 18.57
N GLU A 68 13.85 -9.42 19.72
CA GLU A 68 15.22 -9.10 20.09
C GLU A 68 16.21 -9.83 19.15
N THR A 69 15.87 -10.11 17.88
CA THR A 69 16.94 -10.25 16.89
C THR A 69 17.65 -8.91 16.85
N ALA A 70 18.85 -8.96 17.41
CA ALA A 70 19.85 -7.92 17.37
C ALA A 70 20.19 -7.58 15.91
N SER A 71 19.32 -6.82 15.24
CA SER A 71 19.75 -5.88 14.21
C SER A 71 20.81 -5.05 14.91
N ALA A 72 22.08 -5.29 14.57
CA ALA A 72 23.23 -4.61 15.14
C ALA A 72 22.95 -3.11 15.09
N THR A 73 22.41 -2.59 16.18
CA THR A 73 21.86 -1.25 16.25
C THR A 73 23.09 -0.38 16.20
N LYS A 74 23.37 0.19 15.03
CA LYS A 74 24.41 1.19 14.88
C LYS A 74 24.21 2.17 16.02
N LYS A 75 25.16 2.20 16.95
CA LYS A 75 25.07 2.94 18.21
C LYS A 75 24.61 4.36 17.89
N GLY A 76 23.42 4.73 18.36
CA GLY A 76 22.83 6.05 18.12
C GLY A 76 21.71 6.13 17.07
N MET A 77 21.27 5.02 16.49
CA MET A 77 20.02 4.96 15.70
C MET A 77 18.88 4.36 16.54
N THR A 78 17.66 4.84 16.30
CA THR A 78 16.42 4.35 16.89
C THR A 78 15.43 4.12 15.76
N GLY A 79 14.85 2.91 15.69
CA GLY A 79 13.80 2.59 14.72
C GLY A 79 12.45 3.16 15.14
N LEU A 80 11.71 3.68 14.17
CA LEU A 80 10.28 3.95 14.24
C LEU A 80 9.57 2.98 13.29
N VAL A 81 8.50 2.35 13.76
CA VAL A 81 7.69 1.42 12.97
C VAL A 81 6.31 2.02 12.76
N PHE A 82 5.87 2.14 11.51
CA PHE A 82 4.55 2.64 11.16
C PHE A 82 3.77 1.55 10.44
N ARG A 83 2.53 1.27 10.88
CA ARG A 83 1.73 0.16 10.37
C ARG A 83 0.34 0.62 9.94
N GLY A 84 -0.17 0.01 8.88
CA GLY A 84 -1.58 0.10 8.49
C GLY A 84 -2.06 -1.25 8.01
N SER A 85 -3.29 -1.61 8.36
CA SER A 85 -3.94 -2.83 7.89
C SER A 85 -5.43 -2.59 7.71
N THR A 86 -5.99 -2.98 6.59
CA THR A 86 -7.43 -2.85 6.36
C THR A 86 -7.97 -4.04 5.58
N ALA A 87 -9.28 -4.24 5.69
CA ALA A 87 -10.01 -5.22 4.94
C ALA A 87 -11.17 -4.54 4.20
N TYR A 88 -11.49 -5.04 3.02
CA TYR A 88 -12.61 -4.57 2.22
C TYR A 88 -13.32 -5.76 1.62
N THR A 89 -14.65 -5.74 1.66
CA THR A 89 -15.50 -6.75 1.04
C THR A 89 -16.44 -6.05 0.10
N THR A 90 -16.49 -6.51 -1.15
CA THR A 90 -17.39 -5.95 -2.16
C THR A 90 -18.81 -6.40 -1.93
N GLU A 91 -19.75 -5.80 -2.66
CA GLU A 91 -21.08 -6.39 -2.83
C GLU A 91 -21.00 -7.75 -3.54
N GLU A 92 -22.06 -8.53 -3.37
CA GLU A 92 -22.22 -9.85 -3.96
C GLU A 92 -22.27 -9.80 -5.49
N VAL A 93 -21.67 -10.82 -6.11
CA VAL A 93 -21.68 -11.07 -7.55
C VAL A 93 -21.90 -12.56 -7.84
N PRO A 94 -22.45 -12.91 -9.02
CA PRO A 94 -22.60 -14.32 -9.40
C PRO A 94 -21.24 -15.03 -9.51
N ARG A 95 -21.12 -16.25 -9.00
CA ARG A 95 -19.89 -17.05 -9.12
C ARG A 95 -19.58 -17.47 -10.56
N ARG A 96 -20.62 -17.63 -11.39
CA ARG A 96 -20.51 -18.07 -12.78
C ARG A 96 -21.56 -17.39 -13.66
N SER A 97 -21.20 -17.16 -14.92
CA SER A 97 -22.14 -16.71 -15.95
C SER A 97 -22.95 -17.88 -16.52
N SER A 98 -24.10 -17.57 -17.11
CA SER A 98 -24.87 -18.51 -17.92
C SER A 98 -24.10 -18.98 -19.17
N SER A 99 -23.10 -18.21 -19.62
CA SER A 99 -22.19 -18.57 -20.72
C SER A 99 -21.08 -19.55 -20.33
N GLY A 100 -20.99 -19.93 -19.06
CA GLY A 100 -19.97 -20.86 -18.54
C GLY A 100 -18.68 -20.19 -18.08
N LYS A 101 -18.52 -18.87 -18.23
CA LYS A 101 -17.41 -18.11 -17.65
C LYS A 101 -17.42 -18.20 -16.13
N SER A 102 -16.25 -18.43 -15.57
CA SER A 102 -16.07 -18.64 -14.13
C SER A 102 -15.18 -17.58 -13.50
N VAL A 103 -15.24 -17.47 -12.18
CA VAL A 103 -14.36 -16.59 -11.41
C VAL A 103 -12.90 -17.03 -11.52
N GLU A 104 -12.65 -18.33 -11.66
CA GLU A 104 -11.32 -18.88 -11.88
C GLU A 104 -10.72 -18.40 -13.22
N ASP A 105 -11.53 -18.37 -14.29
CA ASP A 105 -11.11 -17.81 -15.60
C ASP A 105 -10.77 -16.32 -15.50
N PHE A 106 -11.53 -15.56 -14.70
CA PHE A 106 -11.27 -14.14 -14.50
C PHE A 106 -9.94 -13.89 -13.78
N PHE A 107 -9.63 -14.69 -12.75
CA PHE A 107 -8.38 -14.60 -12.00
C PHE A 107 -7.16 -15.09 -12.80
N ALA A 108 -7.36 -15.93 -13.82
CA ALA A 108 -6.27 -16.39 -14.68
C ALA A 108 -5.73 -15.31 -15.64
N VAL A 109 -6.40 -14.17 -15.78
CA VAL A 109 -6.05 -13.10 -16.74
C VAL A 109 -5.26 -11.98 -16.06
N ASP A 110 -4.03 -11.77 -16.51
CA ASP A 110 -3.09 -10.77 -15.98
C ASP A 110 -3.63 -9.33 -16.04
N GLU A 111 -4.39 -9.00 -17.07
CA GLU A 111 -5.02 -7.69 -17.22
C GLU A 111 -6.02 -7.40 -16.09
N ASN A 112 -6.75 -8.43 -15.62
CA ASN A 112 -7.71 -8.28 -14.53
C ASN A 112 -7.00 -8.07 -13.19
N ARG A 113 -5.91 -8.80 -12.95
CA ARG A 113 -5.00 -8.55 -11.82
C ARG A 113 -4.51 -7.11 -11.80
N ASN A 114 -4.14 -6.57 -12.95
CA ASN A 114 -3.59 -5.22 -13.07
C ASN A 114 -4.59 -4.11 -12.68
N ILE A 115 -5.90 -4.38 -12.71
CA ILE A 115 -6.93 -3.45 -12.22
C ILE A 115 -6.68 -3.11 -10.74
N LEU A 116 -6.34 -4.11 -9.93
CA LEU A 116 -6.08 -3.96 -8.50
C LEU A 116 -4.85 -3.07 -8.20
N LEU A 117 -3.84 -3.15 -9.08
CA LEU A 117 -2.58 -2.41 -8.96
C LEU A 117 -2.66 -0.99 -9.54
N THR A 118 -3.57 -0.77 -10.48
CA THR A 118 -3.75 0.54 -11.15
C THR A 118 -4.30 1.56 -10.16
N GLY A 119 -5.18 1.15 -9.24
CA GLY A 119 -5.73 2.01 -8.18
C GLY A 119 -6.25 3.34 -8.71
N SER A 120 -5.61 4.44 -8.29
CA SER A 120 -5.94 5.83 -8.63
C SER A 120 -5.23 6.38 -9.89
N GLY A 121 -4.69 5.50 -10.74
CA GLY A 121 -4.03 5.87 -12.01
C GLY A 121 -2.54 5.56 -12.05
N ASN A 122 -2.09 4.58 -11.26
CA ASN A 122 -0.72 4.07 -11.33
C ASN A 122 -0.45 3.47 -12.71
N VAL A 123 0.79 3.59 -13.16
CA VAL A 123 1.25 2.96 -14.39
C VAL A 123 1.90 1.64 -14.04
N ILE A 124 1.46 0.57 -14.69
CA ILE A 124 1.97 -0.79 -14.49
C ILE A 124 2.80 -1.18 -15.70
N GLU A 125 4.04 -1.55 -15.45
CA GLU A 125 4.96 -2.03 -16.47
C GLU A 125 5.35 -3.47 -16.11
N PRO A 126 5.01 -4.47 -16.94
CA PRO A 126 5.46 -5.84 -16.70
C PRO A 126 6.98 -5.87 -16.79
N MET A 127 7.64 -6.50 -15.82
CA MET A 127 9.08 -6.75 -15.93
C MET A 127 9.25 -7.96 -16.84
N GLY A 128 9.86 -7.76 -18.01
CA GLY A 128 10.16 -8.87 -18.93
C GLY A 128 11.07 -9.92 -18.28
N ALA A 129 11.27 -11.05 -18.97
CA ALA A 129 12.12 -12.15 -18.47
C ALA A 129 13.52 -11.70 -18.04
N ASP A 130 14.10 -10.71 -18.73
CA ASP A 130 15.43 -10.14 -18.39
C ASP A 130 15.41 -9.27 -17.12
N GLY A 131 14.23 -8.80 -16.70
CA GLY A 131 14.03 -8.01 -15.48
C GLY A 131 13.90 -8.86 -14.21
N ALA A 132 13.55 -10.14 -14.35
CA ALA A 132 13.47 -11.14 -13.29
C ALA A 132 14.86 -11.65 -12.88
N THR A 133 15.74 -10.74 -12.48
CA THR A 133 17.08 -11.11 -11.97
C THR A 133 16.96 -12.07 -10.78
N ARG A 134 17.92 -12.99 -10.63
CA ARG A 134 17.96 -13.92 -9.49
C ARG A 134 17.84 -13.17 -8.15
N ASP A 135 18.54 -12.04 -8.02
CA ASP A 135 18.50 -11.21 -6.83
C ASP A 135 17.09 -10.68 -6.49
N LEU A 136 16.27 -10.39 -7.52
CA LEU A 136 14.89 -9.95 -7.34
C LEU A 136 14.00 -11.10 -6.84
N MET A 137 14.16 -12.30 -7.40
CA MET A 137 13.40 -13.50 -6.98
C MET A 137 13.79 -13.96 -5.58
N ASP A 138 15.09 -13.93 -5.27
CA ASP A 138 15.58 -14.20 -3.91
C ASP A 138 14.99 -13.19 -2.91
N ARG A 139 14.87 -11.92 -3.32
CA ARG A 139 14.26 -10.88 -2.49
C ARG A 139 12.76 -11.07 -2.32
N TRP A 140 12.04 -11.38 -3.40
CA TRP A 140 10.61 -11.68 -3.33
C TRP A 140 10.36 -12.86 -2.39
N THR A 141 11.13 -13.94 -2.52
CA THR A 141 11.03 -15.10 -1.62
C THR A 141 11.18 -14.71 -0.15
N ARG A 142 12.19 -13.90 0.20
CA ARG A 142 12.39 -13.42 1.58
C ARG A 142 11.23 -12.57 2.08
N GLU A 143 10.71 -11.66 1.26
CA GLU A 143 9.56 -10.82 1.62
C GLU A 143 8.29 -11.66 1.77
N ALA A 144 8.11 -12.68 0.93
CA ALA A 144 7.00 -13.59 1.01
C ALA A 144 7.03 -14.41 2.30
N GLU A 145 8.19 -14.99 2.63
CA GLU A 145 8.41 -15.70 3.90
C GLU A 145 8.15 -14.79 5.11
N ARG A 146 8.65 -13.54 5.09
CA ARG A 146 8.44 -12.56 6.18
C ARG A 146 6.96 -12.27 6.41
N LEU A 147 6.20 -12.12 5.32
CA LEU A 147 4.80 -11.71 5.36
C LEU A 147 3.83 -12.90 5.40
N GLY A 148 4.36 -14.12 5.30
CA GLY A 148 3.60 -15.37 5.26
C GLY A 148 2.77 -15.53 3.98
N SER A 149 3.22 -14.98 2.84
CA SER A 149 2.66 -15.21 1.51
C SER A 149 3.39 -16.35 0.79
N ALA A 150 2.81 -16.81 -0.31
CA ALA A 150 3.42 -17.80 -1.17
C ALA A 150 4.67 -17.23 -1.86
N PRO A 151 5.76 -18.01 -1.94
CA PRO A 151 6.94 -17.61 -2.69
C PRO A 151 6.61 -17.52 -4.20
N PRO A 152 7.44 -16.82 -5.00
CA PRO A 152 7.27 -16.84 -6.45
C PRO A 152 7.38 -18.26 -7.01
N GLY A 153 6.43 -18.61 -7.87
CA GLY A 153 6.43 -19.86 -8.63
C GLY A 153 7.16 -19.75 -9.97
N ASP A 154 7.28 -20.88 -10.65
CA ASP A 154 7.88 -20.95 -11.99
C ASP A 154 7.03 -20.15 -12.99
N GLY A 155 7.66 -19.16 -13.65
CA GLY A 155 7.01 -18.32 -14.65
C GLY A 155 6.34 -17.06 -14.08
N ASP A 156 6.32 -16.88 -12.76
CA ASP A 156 5.84 -15.64 -12.17
C ASP A 156 6.76 -14.47 -12.54
N ALA A 157 6.15 -13.33 -12.87
CA ALA A 157 6.85 -12.12 -13.23
C ALA A 157 6.48 -10.99 -12.27
N ALA A 158 7.50 -10.31 -11.75
CA ALA A 158 7.29 -9.07 -11.01
C ALA A 158 6.77 -7.97 -11.95
N VAL A 159 6.03 -7.03 -11.38
CA VAL A 159 5.52 -5.86 -12.09
C VAL A 159 6.05 -4.60 -11.43
N ARG A 160 6.41 -3.62 -12.25
CA ARG A 160 6.78 -2.29 -11.79
C ARG A 160 5.55 -1.40 -11.77
N VAL A 161 5.28 -0.80 -10.63
CA VAL A 161 4.14 0.10 -10.41
C VAL A 161 4.67 1.48 -10.08
N THR A 162 4.40 2.44 -10.97
CA THR A 162 4.79 3.83 -10.79
C THR A 162 3.57 4.65 -10.38
N THR A 163 3.67 5.33 -9.25
CA THR A 163 2.59 6.21 -8.79
C THR A 163 2.47 7.45 -9.66
N THR A 164 1.28 8.06 -9.67
CA THR A 164 1.03 9.33 -10.37
C THR A 164 1.92 10.47 -9.88
N GLY A 165 2.44 10.34 -8.65
CA GLY A 165 3.41 11.22 -8.04
C GLY A 165 2.81 12.38 -7.26
N ILE A 166 3.65 12.99 -6.43
CA ILE A 166 3.30 14.15 -5.61
C ILE A 166 3.99 15.37 -6.21
N GLN A 167 3.18 16.36 -6.58
CA GLN A 167 3.66 17.61 -7.16
C GLN A 167 4.05 18.59 -6.06
N PHE A 168 5.32 18.98 -6.05
CA PHE A 168 5.87 20.09 -5.29
C PHE A 168 6.20 21.25 -6.24
N PRO A 169 6.36 22.49 -5.72
CA PRO A 169 6.83 23.61 -6.53
C PRO A 169 8.16 23.30 -7.25
N GLY A 170 8.09 23.09 -8.56
CA GLY A 170 9.24 22.77 -9.40
C GLY A 170 9.78 21.33 -9.28
N LEU A 171 9.13 20.43 -8.54
CA LEU A 171 9.54 19.02 -8.42
C LEU A 171 8.33 18.09 -8.48
N LYS A 172 8.49 16.92 -9.10
CA LYS A 172 7.51 15.83 -9.01
C LYS A 172 8.20 14.61 -8.40
N VAL A 173 7.65 14.08 -7.32
CA VAL A 173 8.21 12.91 -6.63
C VAL A 173 7.34 11.70 -6.95
N LEU A 174 7.93 10.69 -7.58
CA LEU A 174 7.28 9.43 -7.94
C LEU A 174 7.75 8.35 -6.98
N SER A 175 6.85 7.44 -6.62
CA SER A 175 7.21 6.17 -6.00
C SER A 175 7.13 5.09 -7.07
N VAL A 176 8.19 4.31 -7.22
CA VAL A 176 8.25 3.17 -8.14
C VAL A 176 8.43 1.93 -7.29
N ALA A 177 7.37 1.12 -7.20
CA ALA A 177 7.36 -0.14 -6.50
C ALA A 177 7.58 -1.29 -7.48
N THR A 178 8.34 -2.29 -7.07
CA THR A 178 8.37 -3.60 -7.71
C THR A 178 7.53 -4.54 -6.86
N ILE A 179 6.47 -5.05 -7.44
CA ILE A 179 5.49 -5.91 -6.77
C ILE A 179 5.60 -7.29 -7.40
N GLY A 180 5.62 -8.31 -6.56
CA GLY A 180 5.54 -9.71 -6.95
C GLY A 180 4.09 -10.18 -6.83
N PRO A 181 3.34 -10.23 -7.94
CA PRO A 181 2.01 -10.83 -7.95
C PRO A 181 2.10 -12.36 -8.01
N ARG A 182 1.35 -13.04 -7.14
CA ARG A 182 1.19 -14.48 -7.17
C ARG A 182 -0.29 -14.82 -7.23
N LEU A 183 -0.68 -15.73 -8.13
CA LEU A 183 -2.00 -16.35 -8.10
C LEU A 183 -1.88 -17.70 -7.39
N VAL A 184 -2.35 -17.75 -6.15
CA VAL A 184 -2.38 -18.99 -5.36
C VAL A 184 -3.59 -19.79 -5.82
N SER A 185 -3.32 -20.94 -6.41
CA SER A 185 -4.31 -21.86 -6.97
C SER A 185 -4.34 -23.18 -6.20
N SER A 186 -5.45 -23.91 -6.34
CA SER A 186 -5.86 -25.12 -5.61
C SER A 186 -4.92 -26.34 -5.54
N GLY A 187 -3.71 -26.28 -6.09
CA GLY A 187 -2.75 -27.39 -6.05
C GLY A 187 -1.68 -27.27 -4.96
N GLU A 188 -1.38 -26.06 -4.50
CA GLU A 188 -0.25 -25.80 -3.61
C GLU A 188 -0.69 -25.88 -2.14
N GLY A 189 -0.98 -27.08 -1.64
CA GLY A 189 -1.27 -27.34 -0.22
C GLY A 189 -2.62 -27.97 0.11
N ALA A 190 -3.42 -28.35 -0.89
CA ALA A 190 -4.63 -29.13 -0.67
C ALA A 190 -4.25 -30.55 -0.20
N GLY A 191 -4.46 -30.84 1.09
CA GLY A 191 -4.36 -32.20 1.61
C GLY A 191 -5.31 -33.14 0.85
N GLU A 192 -4.90 -34.40 0.70
CA GLU A 192 -5.66 -35.45 0.00
C GLU A 192 -7.12 -35.51 0.49
N GLY A 193 -8.04 -34.89 -0.26
CA GLY A 193 -9.50 -35.01 -0.04
C GLY A 193 -10.31 -33.71 0.13
N GLY A 194 -9.72 -32.52 0.03
CA GLY A 194 -10.44 -31.25 0.16
C GLY A 194 -10.85 -30.62 -1.18
N GLU A 195 -12.01 -29.97 -1.21
CA GLU A 195 -12.46 -29.11 -2.32
C GLU A 195 -11.34 -28.19 -2.81
N SER A 196 -11.27 -27.97 -4.13
CA SER A 196 -10.32 -27.02 -4.74
C SER A 196 -10.49 -25.65 -4.08
N PRO A 197 -9.50 -25.10 -3.35
CA PRO A 197 -9.67 -23.81 -2.71
C PRO A 197 -9.84 -22.70 -3.75
N ASP A 198 -10.66 -21.72 -3.43
CA ASP A 198 -10.93 -20.57 -4.30
C ASP A 198 -9.63 -19.81 -4.65
N PRO A 199 -9.51 -19.26 -5.87
CA PRO A 199 -8.31 -18.54 -6.28
C PRO A 199 -8.07 -17.29 -5.42
N GLU A 200 -6.80 -17.02 -5.13
CA GLU A 200 -6.36 -15.87 -4.34
C GLU A 200 -5.19 -15.17 -5.02
N TYR A 201 -5.29 -13.85 -5.22
CA TYR A 201 -4.14 -13.03 -5.58
C TYR A 201 -3.41 -12.58 -4.33
N GLU A 202 -2.10 -12.75 -4.33
CA GLU A 202 -1.20 -12.16 -3.35
C GLU A 202 -0.25 -11.16 -4.04
N PHE A 203 -0.13 -9.97 -3.48
CA PHE A 203 0.75 -8.91 -3.97
C PHE A 203 1.77 -8.60 -2.89
N THR A 204 3.01 -9.05 -3.12
CA THR A 204 4.12 -8.84 -2.18
C THR A 204 4.98 -7.68 -2.66
N LEU A 205 5.26 -6.70 -1.81
CA LEU A 205 6.20 -5.62 -2.16
C LEU A 205 7.63 -6.14 -2.10
N VAL A 206 8.25 -6.28 -3.28
CA VAL A 206 9.62 -6.78 -3.42
C VAL A 206 10.63 -5.67 -3.21
N SER A 207 10.37 -4.47 -3.73
CA SER A 207 11.23 -3.31 -3.50
C SER A 207 10.52 -2.00 -3.83
N ASP A 208 10.95 -0.90 -3.24
CA ASP A 208 10.50 0.44 -3.54
C ASP A 208 11.68 1.37 -3.84
N GLU A 209 11.48 2.30 -4.78
CA GLU A 209 12.40 3.39 -5.05
C GLU A 209 11.65 4.71 -5.21
N ILE A 210 12.29 5.81 -4.79
CA ILE A 210 11.77 7.16 -4.99
C ILE A 210 12.49 7.77 -6.19
N GLN A 211 11.71 8.11 -7.22
CA GLN A 211 12.19 8.88 -8.35
C GLN A 211 11.76 10.34 -8.23
N VAL A 212 12.58 11.26 -8.75
CA VAL A 212 12.27 12.69 -8.71
C VAL A 212 12.53 13.32 -10.08
N GLU A 213 11.53 14.03 -10.56
CA GLU A 213 11.56 14.82 -11.78
C GLU A 213 11.61 16.31 -11.45
N GLY A 214 12.25 17.09 -12.32
CA GLY A 214 12.37 18.55 -12.18
C GLY A 214 13.80 19.08 -12.43
N PRO A 215 14.00 20.40 -12.25
CA PRO A 215 15.28 21.04 -12.47
C PRO A 215 16.40 20.41 -11.64
N ARG A 216 17.58 20.27 -12.25
CA ARG A 216 18.76 19.62 -11.65
C ARG A 216 19.12 20.15 -10.25
N PRO A 217 19.07 21.47 -9.96
CA PRO A 217 19.38 21.96 -8.61
C PRO A 217 18.40 21.44 -7.55
N LEU A 218 17.10 21.42 -7.83
CA LEU A 218 16.09 20.96 -6.89
C LEU A 218 16.17 19.44 -6.68
N ARG A 219 16.39 18.67 -7.74
CA ARG A 219 16.64 17.22 -7.63
C ARG A 219 17.88 16.92 -6.80
N TRP A 220 18.94 17.72 -6.95
CA TRP A 220 20.15 17.59 -6.15
C TRP A 220 19.89 17.87 -4.67
N ILE A 221 19.16 18.94 -4.33
CA ILE A 221 18.77 19.24 -2.94
C ILE A 221 17.95 18.10 -2.36
N PHE A 222 16.92 17.63 -3.09
CA PHE A 222 16.07 16.54 -2.64
C PHE A 222 16.89 15.29 -2.34
N ARG A 223 17.71 14.84 -3.31
CA ARG A 223 18.60 13.68 -3.13
C ARG A 223 19.55 13.89 -1.96
N ARG A 224 20.11 15.08 -1.78
CA ARG A 224 21.00 15.34 -0.65
C ARG A 224 20.30 15.21 0.70
N LEU A 225 19.01 15.54 0.77
CA LEU A 225 18.19 15.43 1.97
C LEU A 225 17.69 13.99 2.21
N THR A 226 17.48 13.20 1.16
CA THR A 226 16.91 11.84 1.26
C THR A 226 17.96 10.72 1.21
N GLU A 227 19.12 10.94 0.61
CA GLU A 227 20.19 9.95 0.42
C GLU A 227 21.16 9.84 1.62
N GLY A 228 20.85 10.46 2.77
CA GLY A 228 21.71 10.52 3.96
C GLY A 228 22.19 9.17 4.55
N GLY A 229 21.79 8.04 3.97
CA GLY A 229 22.21 6.68 4.33
C GLY A 229 22.92 5.87 3.24
N ARG A 230 23.17 6.42 2.03
CA ARG A 230 23.86 5.67 0.96
C ARG A 230 25.37 5.55 1.23
N THR A 231 25.95 4.42 0.84
CA THR A 231 27.40 4.20 0.92
C THR A 231 28.15 5.14 -0.04
N LYS A 232 29.46 5.33 0.16
CA LYS A 232 30.31 6.17 -0.72
C LYS A 232 30.22 5.76 -2.19
N ASP A 233 29.85 4.51 -2.46
CA ASP A 233 29.74 3.95 -3.80
C ASP A 233 28.37 4.19 -4.46
N GLY A 234 27.49 4.96 -3.82
CA GLY A 234 26.16 5.28 -4.33
C GLY A 234 25.18 4.08 -4.35
N LYS A 235 25.65 2.88 -4.02
CA LYS A 235 24.79 1.71 -3.84
C LYS A 235 24.03 1.84 -2.51
N LEU A 236 22.71 1.73 -2.59
CA LEU A 236 21.89 1.35 -1.45
C LEU A 236 22.48 0.05 -0.90
N LYS A 237 22.65 -0.06 0.42
CA LYS A 237 22.91 -1.38 1.00
C LYS A 237 21.71 -2.24 0.63
N ALA A 238 21.93 -3.24 -0.22
CA ALA A 238 20.87 -4.01 -0.84
C ALA A 238 19.91 -4.68 0.17
N ASP A 239 20.30 -4.76 1.44
CA ASP A 239 19.58 -5.47 2.51
C ASP A 239 18.68 -4.63 3.40
N GLU A 240 18.59 -3.30 3.24
CA GLU A 240 17.79 -2.47 4.16
C GLU A 240 16.52 -1.95 3.49
N GLN A 241 15.68 -2.88 3.01
CA GLN A 241 14.29 -2.56 2.70
C GLN A 241 13.61 -2.11 3.98
N THR A 242 13.00 -0.92 3.93
CA THR A 242 12.29 -0.34 5.07
C THR A 242 10.79 -0.46 4.92
N THR A 243 10.29 -0.89 3.77
CA THR A 243 8.86 -0.89 3.46
C THR A 243 8.45 -2.33 3.16
N HIS A 244 7.50 -2.86 3.90
CA HIS A 244 6.98 -4.22 3.73
C HIS A 244 5.48 -4.14 3.47
N SER A 245 4.97 -4.86 2.49
CA SER A 245 3.56 -4.81 2.15
C SER A 245 3.07 -6.12 1.55
N LEU A 246 1.89 -6.53 1.98
CA LEU A 246 1.16 -7.69 1.46
C LEU A 246 -0.29 -7.29 1.25
N THR A 247 -0.79 -7.48 0.03
CA THR A 247 -2.23 -7.43 -0.26
C THR A 247 -2.70 -8.79 -0.72
N ARG A 248 -3.80 -9.27 -0.15
CA ARG A 248 -4.47 -10.50 -0.55
C ARG A 248 -5.85 -10.16 -1.08
N VAL A 249 -6.24 -10.76 -2.20
CA VAL A 249 -7.58 -10.66 -2.77
C VAL A 249 -8.09 -12.06 -3.04
N ARG A 250 -9.15 -12.44 -2.33
CA ARG A 250 -9.73 -13.77 -2.38
C ARG A 250 -11.24 -13.69 -2.55
N ILE A 251 -11.82 -14.82 -2.90
CA ILE A 251 -13.26 -14.98 -3.01
C ILE A 251 -13.79 -15.62 -1.73
N LYS A 252 -15.00 -15.25 -1.34
CA LYS A 252 -15.76 -15.96 -0.31
C LYS A 252 -17.18 -16.20 -0.80
N PRO A 253 -17.82 -17.32 -0.41
CA PRO A 253 -19.26 -17.49 -0.60
C PRO A 253 -20.02 -16.33 0.05
N ALA A 254 -21.06 -15.83 -0.62
CA ALA A 254 -21.94 -14.83 -0.04
C ALA A 254 -22.89 -15.47 1.00
N ASP A 255 -23.20 -14.72 2.06
CA ASP A 255 -24.12 -15.15 3.11
C ASP A 255 -25.57 -15.08 2.60
N GLY A 256 -26.07 -16.12 1.94
CA GLY A 256 -27.50 -16.25 1.65
C GLY A 256 -27.89 -16.83 0.29
N GLU A 257 -27.01 -16.83 -0.71
CA GLU A 257 -27.29 -17.41 -2.02
C GLU A 257 -26.35 -18.57 -2.35
N ALA A 258 -26.90 -19.65 -2.90
CA ALA A 258 -26.14 -20.85 -3.23
C ALA A 258 -25.08 -20.65 -4.34
N ASN A 259 -25.12 -19.52 -5.06
CA ASN A 259 -24.23 -19.24 -6.19
C ASN A 259 -23.63 -17.82 -6.17
N GLY A 260 -23.80 -17.11 -5.05
CA GLY A 260 -23.25 -15.77 -4.85
C GLY A 260 -21.85 -15.83 -4.25
N VAL A 261 -20.99 -14.91 -4.66
CA VAL A 261 -19.67 -14.70 -4.06
C VAL A 261 -19.41 -13.23 -3.80
N VAL A 262 -18.53 -12.96 -2.84
CA VAL A 262 -17.98 -11.62 -2.57
C VAL A 262 -16.47 -11.65 -2.74
N PHE A 263 -15.90 -10.55 -3.23
CA PHE A 263 -14.46 -10.38 -3.23
C PHE A 263 -14.04 -9.74 -1.91
N THR A 264 -13.12 -10.38 -1.20
CA THR A 264 -12.54 -9.86 0.04
C THR A 264 -11.07 -9.55 -0.20
N ALA A 265 -10.67 -8.33 0.11
CA ALA A 265 -9.27 -7.94 0.15
C ALA A 265 -8.81 -7.64 1.56
N THR A 266 -7.57 -8.05 1.87
CA THR A 266 -6.86 -7.62 3.08
C THR A 266 -5.53 -7.02 2.66
N ALA A 267 -5.27 -5.78 3.06
CA ALA A 267 -4.03 -5.09 2.77
C ALA A 267 -3.29 -4.78 4.07
N TYR A 268 -1.98 -4.98 4.07
CA TYR A 268 -1.07 -4.70 5.17
C TYR A 268 0.15 -3.94 4.63
N LEU A 269 0.53 -2.86 5.32
CA LEU A 269 1.70 -2.04 5.01
C LEU A 269 2.45 -1.69 6.30
N GLU A 270 3.74 -1.93 6.31
CA GLU A 270 4.67 -1.61 7.39
C GLU A 270 5.84 -0.79 6.84
N ILE A 271 6.22 0.25 7.58
CA ILE A 271 7.36 1.10 7.25
C ILE A 271 8.28 1.21 8.48
N ASP A 272 9.48 0.66 8.36
CA ASP A 272 10.55 0.62 9.36
C ASP A 272 11.57 1.74 9.09
N VAL A 273 11.42 2.89 9.72
CA VAL A 273 12.30 4.03 9.51
C VAL A 273 13.34 4.15 10.61
N LYS A 274 14.63 4.18 10.27
CA LYS A 274 15.72 4.38 11.23
C LYS A 274 16.06 5.86 11.37
N PHE A 275 15.90 6.39 12.57
CA PHE A 275 16.21 7.79 12.92
C PHE A 275 17.44 7.89 13.83
N PRO A 276 18.32 8.88 13.63
CA PRO A 276 19.31 9.25 14.64
C PRO A 276 18.60 9.60 15.95
N SER A 277 19.03 9.02 17.07
CA SER A 277 18.41 9.22 18.39
C SER A 277 18.41 10.69 18.83
N VAL A 278 19.39 11.47 18.36
CA VAL A 278 19.44 12.92 18.59
C VAL A 278 18.28 13.64 17.92
N LEU A 279 17.82 13.20 16.75
CA LEU A 279 16.66 13.79 16.06
C LEU A 279 15.34 13.46 16.77
N LEU A 280 15.21 12.25 17.33
CA LEU A 280 14.01 11.90 18.10
C LEU A 280 13.85 12.76 19.36
N LYS A 281 14.94 13.11 20.03
CA LYS A 281 14.91 14.03 21.20
C LYS A 281 14.45 15.45 20.86
N ILE A 282 14.39 15.80 19.58
CA ILE A 282 13.97 17.12 19.09
C ILE A 282 12.49 17.12 18.72
N LEU A 283 11.90 15.94 18.50
CA LEU A 283 10.49 15.85 18.18
C LEU A 283 9.65 16.35 19.37
N PRO A 284 8.55 17.07 19.09
CA PRO A 284 7.65 17.55 20.13
C PRO A 284 6.85 16.42 20.80
N THR A 285 6.92 15.21 20.26
CA THR A 285 6.16 14.03 20.65
C THR A 285 7.10 12.88 21.04
N SER A 286 6.63 11.97 21.89
CA SER A 286 7.37 10.73 22.18
C SER A 286 7.43 9.83 20.95
N LYS A 287 8.31 8.84 21.00
CA LYS A 287 8.43 7.82 19.95
C LYS A 287 7.06 7.16 19.68
N GLU A 288 6.41 6.70 20.74
CA GLU A 288 5.15 5.93 20.67
C GLU A 288 4.03 6.76 20.06
N LYS A 289 3.89 8.03 20.47
CA LYS A 289 2.91 8.95 19.87
C LYS A 289 3.20 9.23 18.39
N THR A 290 4.47 9.29 18.01
CA THR A 290 4.88 9.51 16.63
C THR A 290 4.54 8.28 15.78
N GLU A 291 4.80 7.07 16.28
CA GLU A 291 4.44 5.80 15.64
C GLU A 291 2.91 5.66 15.52
N GLU A 292 2.16 5.99 16.56
CA GLU A 292 0.69 5.97 16.55
C GLU A 292 0.13 6.93 15.49
N GLN A 293 0.59 8.19 15.49
CA GLN A 293 0.16 9.19 14.51
C GLN A 293 0.55 8.83 13.08
N GLY A 294 1.78 8.34 12.87
CA GLY A 294 2.23 7.89 11.56
C GLY A 294 1.44 6.67 11.07
N SER A 295 1.19 5.69 11.93
CA SER A 295 0.39 4.49 11.64
C SER A 295 -1.06 4.86 11.29
N ALA A 296 -1.66 5.79 12.03
CA ALA A 296 -3.00 6.29 11.72
C ALA A 296 -3.08 6.99 10.35
N SER A 297 -2.01 7.68 9.92
CA SER A 297 -1.94 8.25 8.59
C SER A 297 -1.79 7.18 7.51
N ILE A 298 -0.93 6.17 7.71
CA ILE A 298 -0.79 5.04 6.78
C ILE A 298 -2.12 4.31 6.63
N GLN A 299 -2.79 3.99 7.74
CA GLN A 299 -4.10 3.35 7.76
C GLN A 299 -5.10 4.05 6.82
N LYS A 300 -5.21 5.38 6.93
CA LYS A 300 -6.13 6.17 6.10
C LYS A 300 -5.80 6.11 4.61
N VAL A 301 -4.52 6.09 4.26
CA VAL A 301 -4.08 5.97 2.86
C VAL A 301 -4.48 4.60 2.31
N VAL A 302 -4.19 3.53 3.03
CA VAL A 302 -4.55 2.17 2.61
C VAL A 302 -6.08 2.02 2.49
N GLU A 303 -6.84 2.54 3.46
CA GLU A 303 -8.31 2.54 3.41
C GLU A 303 -8.88 3.32 2.21
N LYS A 304 -8.29 4.47 1.89
CA LYS A 304 -8.74 5.34 0.81
C LYS A 304 -8.59 4.66 -0.56
N ASP A 305 -7.50 3.94 -0.78
CA ASP A 305 -7.16 3.39 -2.09
C ASP A 305 -7.75 1.98 -2.30
N LEU A 306 -7.88 1.17 -1.24
CA LEU A 306 -8.32 -0.23 -1.38
C LEU A 306 -9.77 -0.35 -1.89
N GLY A 307 -10.70 0.40 -1.31
CA GLY A 307 -12.13 0.29 -1.65
C GLY A 307 -12.43 0.57 -3.12
N PRO A 308 -12.03 1.74 -3.67
CA PRO A 308 -12.23 2.04 -5.09
C PRO A 308 -11.54 1.05 -6.03
N SER A 309 -10.40 0.47 -5.64
CA SER A 309 -9.72 -0.54 -6.45
C SER A 309 -10.53 -1.85 -6.51
N MET A 310 -11.08 -2.27 -5.37
CA MET A 310 -11.91 -3.47 -5.25
C MET A 310 -13.24 -3.34 -5.99
N GLU A 311 -13.88 -2.18 -5.94
CA GLU A 311 -15.12 -1.96 -6.72
C GLU A 311 -14.84 -1.99 -8.23
N LYS A 312 -13.74 -1.40 -8.70
CA LYS A 312 -13.35 -1.53 -10.13
C LYS A 312 -13.08 -2.97 -10.54
N PHE A 313 -12.43 -3.75 -9.67
CA PHE A 313 -12.17 -5.16 -9.91
C PHE A 313 -13.48 -5.96 -9.99
N ARG A 314 -14.42 -5.70 -9.10
CA ARG A 314 -15.78 -6.25 -9.15
C ARG A 314 -16.51 -5.88 -10.45
N ASP A 315 -16.51 -4.61 -10.82
CA ASP A 315 -17.21 -4.12 -12.02
C ASP A 315 -16.63 -4.76 -13.29
N ALA A 316 -15.31 -4.93 -13.34
CA ALA A 316 -14.63 -5.63 -14.43
C ALA A 316 -15.02 -7.11 -14.50
N TYR A 317 -15.19 -7.77 -13.34
CA TYR A 317 -15.69 -9.13 -13.29
C TYR A 317 -17.12 -9.26 -13.81
N LEU A 318 -18.03 -8.35 -13.40
CA LEU A 318 -19.40 -8.33 -13.92
C LEU A 318 -19.42 -8.15 -15.43
N THR A 319 -18.61 -7.22 -15.95
CA THR A 319 -18.45 -7.00 -17.40
C THR A 319 -17.92 -8.25 -18.10
N PHE A 320 -16.96 -8.95 -17.49
CA PHE A 320 -16.42 -10.20 -18.01
C PHE A 320 -17.49 -11.30 -18.12
N LEU A 321 -18.41 -11.41 -17.15
CA LEU A 321 -19.50 -12.37 -17.18
C LEU A 321 -20.53 -12.11 -18.28
N GLU A 322 -20.73 -10.84 -18.66
CA GLU A 322 -21.68 -10.42 -19.71
C GLU A 322 -21.14 -10.58 -21.13
N SER A 323 -19.82 -10.52 -21.30
CA SER A 323 -19.14 -10.75 -22.58
C SER A 323 -19.22 -12.19 -23.06
#